data_AF-A0A6P1KUQ1-F1
#
_entry.id   AF-A0A6P1KUQ1-F1
#
_cell.length_a   1.000
_cell.length_b   1.000
_cell.length_c   1.000
_cell.angle_alpha   90.00
_cell.angle_beta   90.00
_cell.angle_gamma   90.00
#
_symmetry.space_group_name_H-M   'P 1'
#
loop_
_entity.id
_entity.type
_entity.pdbx_description
1 polymer ?
#
loop_
_entity_poly.entity_id
_entity_poly.type
_entity_poly.pdbx_seq_one_letter_code
_entity_poly.pdbx_strand_id
1 'polypeptide(L)' 'MNVYTIPMWRGQGIATALLKEIICFMRETEAKRLWLQATEDGKRIYEQLGFVSTSKEMDMVCNDLIINKFLF' A
#
# COMPACT_ATOMS: atom_id res chain seq x y z
N MET A 1 -7.40 4.71 3.27
CA MET A 1 -8.16 3.99 2.21
C MET A 1 -8.91 2.81 2.82
N ASN A 2 -10.05 2.39 2.25
CA ASN A 2 -10.78 1.19 2.67
C ASN A 2 -10.66 0.09 1.60
N VAL A 3 -10.24 -1.11 2.00
CA VAL A 3 -10.20 -2.29 1.13
C VAL A 3 -10.96 -3.41 1.83
N TYR A 4 -11.89 -4.03 1.11
CA TYR A 4 -12.69 -5.13 1.63
C TYR A 4 -12.88 -6.19 0.55
N THR A 5 -12.45 -7.42 0.86
CA THR A 5 -12.78 -8.60 0.06
C THR A 5 -13.89 -9.37 0.76
N ILE A 6 -14.99 -9.58 0.05
CA ILE A 6 -16.12 -10.40 0.51
C ILE A 6 -15.64 -11.80 0.95
N PRO A 7 -16.16 -12.37 2.06
CA PRO A 7 -15.58 -13.57 2.68
C PRO A 7 -15.37 -14.75 1.74
N MET A 8 -16.33 -14.99 0.84
CA MET A 8 -16.29 -16.08 -0.15
C MET A 8 -15.09 -16.00 -1.11
N TRP A 9 -14.45 -14.84 -1.23
CA TRP A 9 -13.35 -14.58 -2.16
C TRP A 9 -12.03 -14.26 -1.45
N ARG A 10 -11.98 -14.40 -0.12
CA ARG A 10 -10.73 -14.23 0.64
C ARG A 10 -9.79 -15.41 0.38
N GLY A 11 -8.50 -15.19 0.64
CA GLY A 11 -7.46 -16.20 0.41
C GLY A 11 -7.07 -16.42 -1.05
N GLN A 12 -7.70 -15.71 -1.99
CA GLN A 12 -7.42 -15.84 -3.44
C GLN A 12 -6.48 -14.75 -3.98
N GLY A 13 -5.86 -13.95 -3.11
CA GLY A 13 -4.92 -12.89 -3.52
C GLY A 13 -5.53 -11.65 -4.17
N ILE A 14 -6.86 -11.53 -4.22
CA ILE A 14 -7.56 -10.40 -4.86
C ILE A 14 -7.16 -9.04 -4.26
N ALA A 15 -7.20 -8.91 -2.93
CA ALA A 15 -6.77 -7.69 -2.25
C ALA A 15 -5.30 -7.37 -2.53
N THR A 16 -4.45 -8.39 -2.56
CA THR A 16 -3.02 -8.24 -2.85
C THR A 16 -2.79 -7.75 -4.28
N ALA A 17 -3.51 -8.29 -5.26
CA ALA A 17 -3.43 -7.85 -6.65
C ALA A 17 -3.86 -6.39 -6.78
N LEU A 18 -5.00 -6.03 -6.20
CA LEU A 18 -5.49 -4.65 -6.20
C LEU A 18 -4.48 -3.67 -5.58
N LEU A 19 -3.92 -4.01 -4.43
CA LEU A 19 -2.94 -3.17 -3.74
C LEU A 19 -1.64 -3.02 -4.54
N LYS A 20 -1.19 -4.07 -5.23
CA LYS A 20 -0.01 -3.99 -6.12
C LYS A 20 -0.24 -3.02 -7.28
N GLU A 21 -1.41 -3.07 -7.90
CA GLU A 21 -1.76 -2.11 -8.97
C GLU A 21 -1.77 -0.68 -8.44
N ILE A 22 -2.34 -0.44 -7.25
CA ILE A 22 -2.33 0.89 -6.61
C ILE A 22 -0.89 1.36 -6.34
N ILE A 23 -0.04 0.49 -5.78
CA ILE A 23 1.37 0.82 -5.52
C ILE A 23 2.11 1.12 -6.82
N CYS A 24 1.88 0.35 -7.89
CA CYS A 24 2.48 0.60 -9.20
C CYS A 24 2.04 1.95 -9.76
N PHE A 25 0.75 2.23 -9.74
CA PHE A 25 0.21 3.52 -10.14
C PHE A 25 0.84 4.67 -9.33
N MET A 26 0.96 4.52 -8.01
CA MET A 26 1.56 5.54 -7.17
C MET A 26 3.02 5.84 -7.53
N ARG A 27 3.80 4.84 -7.94
CA ARG A 27 5.20 5.03 -8.38
C ARG A 27 5.33 5.90 -9.63
N GLU A 28 4.29 5.94 -10.45
CA GLU A 28 4.24 6.77 -11.65
C GLU A 28 3.70 8.18 -11.37
N THR A 29 3.28 8.45 -10.14
CA THR A 29 2.73 9.74 -9.70
C THR A 29 3.66 10.44 -8.71
N GLU A 30 3.35 11.69 -8.38
CA GLU A 30 4.05 12.43 -7.31
C GLU A 30 3.62 12.00 -5.90
N ALA A 31 2.73 11.01 -5.77
CA ALA A 31 2.21 10.56 -4.49
C ALA A 31 3.31 9.86 -3.67
N LYS A 32 3.65 10.41 -2.50
CA LYS A 32 4.78 9.93 -1.68
C LYS A 32 4.39 8.96 -0.57
N ARG A 33 3.09 8.83 -0.26
CA ARG A 33 2.62 8.08 0.90
C ARG A 33 1.27 7.44 0.67
N LEU A 34 1.15 6.18 1.09
CA LEU A 34 -0.11 5.45 1.20
C LEU A 34 -0.35 5.09 2.67
N TRP A 35 -1.55 5.37 3.17
CA TRP A 35 -1.93 5.07 4.55
C TRP A 35 -3.33 4.43 4.62
N LEU A 36 -3.51 3.56 5.60
CA LEU A 36 -4.77 2.86 5.84
C LEU A 36 -4.90 2.39 7.28
N GLN A 37 -6.15 2.16 7.69
CA GLN A 37 -6.46 1.45 8.91
C GLN A 37 -6.67 -0.03 8.57
N ALA A 38 -5.84 -0.89 9.16
CA ALA A 38 -5.94 -2.34 8.98
C ALA A 38 -6.71 -2.98 10.12
N THR A 39 -7.57 -3.95 9.78
CA THR A 39 -8.06 -4.94 10.75
C THR A 39 -6.96 -5.97 11.03
N GLU A 40 -7.07 -6.70 12.14
CA GLU A 40 -6.11 -7.76 12.50
C GLU A 40 -5.95 -8.79 11.37
N ASP A 41 -7.07 -9.24 10.79
CA ASP A 41 -7.09 -10.18 9.65
C ASP A 41 -6.39 -9.64 8.39
N GLY A 42 -6.42 -8.32 8.18
CA GLY A 42 -5.86 -7.67 7.00
C GLY A 42 -4.39 -7.28 7.15
N LYS A 43 -3.91 -7.13 8.39
CA LYS A 43 -2.58 -6.61 8.74
C LYS A 43 -1.46 -7.35 8.01
N ARG A 44 -1.51 -8.68 7.99
CA ARG A 44 -0.47 -9.52 7.36
C ARG A 44 -0.26 -9.20 5.87
N ILE A 45 -1.33 -8.91 5.13
CA ILE A 45 -1.23 -8.60 3.69
C ILE A 45 -0.52 -7.26 3.49
N TYR A 46 -0.81 -6.27 4.35
CA TYR A 46 -0.17 -4.96 4.28
C TYR A 46 1.31 -5.03 4.65
N GLU A 47 1.68 -5.77 5.70
CA GLU A 47 3.08 -5.98 6.08
C GLU A 47 3.89 -6.65 4.96
N GLN A 48 3.32 -7.66 4.29
CA GLN A 48 3.95 -8.32 3.14
C GLN A 48 4.18 -7.38 1.94
N LEU A 49 3.37 -6.32 1.83
CA LEU A 49 3.49 -5.30 0.80
C LEU A 49 4.40 -4.14 1.23
N GLY A 50 4.98 -4.19 2.42
CA GLY A 50 5.94 -3.18 2.91
C GLY A 50 5.31 -2.00 3.66
N PHE A 51 4.05 -2.13 4.07
CA PHE A 51 3.47 -1.20 5.03
C PHE A 51 4.06 -1.44 6.43
N VAL A 52 4.27 -0.36 7.17
CA VAL A 52 4.78 -0.34 8.54
C VAL A 52 3.66 0.04 9.48
N SER A 53 3.58 -0.62 10.64
CA SER A 53 2.65 -0.23 11.70
C SER A 53 3.12 1.06 12.37
N THR A 54 2.25 2.06 12.39
CA THR A 54 2.33 3.23 13.28
C THR A 54 1.27 3.09 14.38
N SER A 55 1.37 3.92 15.42
CA SER A 55 0.62 3.78 16.68
C SER A 55 -0.92 3.72 16.55
N LYS A 56 -1.51 4.03 15.38
CA LYS A 56 -2.93 3.76 15.07
C LYS A 56 -3.22 3.32 13.62
N GLU A 57 -2.25 3.37 12.71
CA GLU A 57 -2.45 3.22 11.25
C GLU A 57 -1.26 2.49 10.61
N MET A 58 -1.42 1.97 9.40
CA MET A 58 -0.33 1.39 8.62
C MET A 58 0.10 2.36 7.52
N ASP A 59 1.40 2.66 7.41
CA ASP A 59 1.95 3.59 6.42
C ASP A 59 3.00 2.93 5.52
N MET A 60 3.10 3.40 4.27
CA MET A 60 4.16 2.98 3.35
C MET A 60 4.79 4.21 2.70
N VAL A 61 6.12 4.28 2.71
CA VAL A 61 6.91 5.29 2.01
C VAL A 61 7.52 4.68 0.76
N CYS A 62 7.24 5.26 -0.40
CA CYS A 62 7.83 4.83 -1.66
C CYS A 62 9.20 5.53 -1.83
N ASN A 63 10.28 4.88 -1.39
CA ASN A 63 11.64 5.39 -1.57
C ASN A 63 12.24 4.85 -2.89
N ASP A 64 11.92 5.54 -3.99
CA ASP A 64 12.71 5.52 -5.22
C ASP A 64 12.58 6.89 -5.89
N LEU A 65 13.23 7.88 -5.30
CA LEU A 65 13.48 9.17 -5.91
C LEU A 65 14.97 9.23 -6.27
N ILE A 66 15.35 8.59 -7.37
CA ILE A 66 16.46 9.11 -8.18
C ILE A 66 15.94 10.40 -8.80
N ILE A 67 15.88 11.49 -8.00
CA ILE A 67 15.78 12.84 -8.53
C ILE A 67 17.19 13.25 -8.94
N ASN A 68 17.61 12.68 -10.06
CA ASN A 68 18.31 13.45 -11.08
C ASN A 68 17.23 13.99 -12.01
N LYS A 69 16.54 15.06 -11.59
CA LYS A 69 15.78 15.90 -12.52
C LYS A 69 15.66 17.33 -11.98
N PHE A 70 16.65 18.11 -12.38
CA PHE A 70 16.62 19.56 -12.63
C PHE A 70 16.30 20.51 -11.46
N LEU A 71 17.36 21.19 -11.01
CA LEU A 71 17.48 22.65 -10.93
C LEU A 71 16.23 23.42 -11.40
N PHE A 72 15.47 24.01 -10.48
CA PHE A 72 15.40 25.45 -10.17
C PHE A 72 14.25 25.69 -9.17
#